data_AF-A0A2S6XCL0-F1
#
_entry.id   AF-A0A2S6XCL0-F1
#
_cell.length_a   1.000
_cell.length_b   1.000
_cell.length_c   1.000
_cell.angle_alpha   90.00
_cell.angle_beta   90.00
_cell.angle_gamma   90.00
#
_symmetry.space_group_name_H-M   'P 1'
#
loop_
_entity.id
_entity.type
_entity.pdbx_description
1 polymer ?
#
loop_
_entity_poly.entity_id
_entity_poly.type
_entity_poly.pdbx_seq_one_letter_code
_entity_poly.pdbx_strand_id
1 'polypeptide(L)'
;MHAVDFTLDVSSLARLCTNWSCRWPVPDHGLWPVFLDALNSFSGLRIDDEDVQEQLPDEAEVDEAVRLLSQGEYPDDEDDTDAWERYRQARECRDELLADWQGTQDRLITAGEALTACPWLHPWAEARVIAHAKLVEQKRQMVIRFYSPRALAEAAAVASLADLEGTAGIGFGIFGRDAPVVLRRVWQAWRAHARWGATSVTMAALSAGQELHENLGRRRKGREEAEEALGQLTSDWADQARLAAAEQSAGRPWRLIGVQIPSPHRSPHGGSTYNSLTVWELAVVAVYQVAVDWYRGTAALWVPHGIGEQLLAPEGSMESVDLLEGPEDWAAPASALLAAWEPRRGESPE
;
A
#
# COMPACT_ATOMS: atom_id res chain seq x y z
N MET A 1 43.00 1.69 14.66
CA MET A 1 42.13 1.94 13.50
C MET A 1 41.93 3.44 13.44
N HIS A 2 42.69 4.13 12.59
CA HIS A 2 42.64 5.59 12.51
C HIS A 2 41.35 5.99 11.80
N ALA A 3 40.51 6.77 12.47
CA ALA A 3 39.42 7.49 11.80
C ALA A 3 40.08 8.43 10.78
N VAL A 4 39.86 8.14 9.50
CA VAL A 4 40.24 9.05 8.43
C VAL A 4 39.21 10.17 8.47
N ASP A 5 39.60 11.30 9.06
CA ASP A 5 38.86 12.55 8.95
C ASP A 5 38.95 13.03 7.49
N PHE A 6 37.93 12.69 6.71
CA PHE A 6 37.70 13.34 5.42
C PHE A 6 37.14 14.73 5.69
N THR A 7 38.01 15.70 5.94
CA THR A 7 37.65 17.11 5.79
C THR A 7 37.56 17.41 4.30
N LEU A 8 36.38 17.18 3.71
CA LEU A 8 36.05 17.67 2.37
C LEU A 8 36.00 19.20 2.43
N ASP A 9 36.98 19.86 1.84
CA ASP A 9 37.07 21.32 1.80
C ASP A 9 36.12 21.93 0.76
N VAL A 10 35.94 23.25 0.83
CA VAL A 10 35.09 24.05 -0.08
C VAL A 10 35.44 23.82 -1.56
N SER A 11 36.71 23.56 -1.87
CA SER A 11 37.20 23.24 -3.22
C SER A 11 36.75 21.87 -3.73
N SER A 12 36.61 20.89 -2.84
CA SER A 12 36.09 19.56 -3.14
C SER A 12 34.57 19.60 -3.40
N LEU A 13 33.85 20.47 -2.70
CA LEU A 13 32.42 20.75 -2.88
C LEU A 13 32.10 21.55 -4.14
N ALA A 14 32.98 22.48 -4.54
CA ALA A 14 32.88 23.19 -5.81
C ALA A 14 32.96 22.26 -7.02
N ARG A 15 33.59 21.08 -6.89
CA ARG A 15 33.66 20.04 -7.94
C ARG A 15 32.42 19.15 -8.01
N LEU A 16 31.62 19.06 -6.94
CA LEU A 16 30.31 18.40 -6.97
C LEU A 16 29.24 19.21 -7.74
N CYS A 17 29.59 20.43 -8.17
CA CYS A 17 28.73 21.41 -8.82
C CYS A 17 29.20 21.80 -10.24
N THR A 18 29.76 20.86 -11.00
CA THR A 18 29.98 21.07 -12.44
C THR A 18 28.80 20.51 -13.26
N ASN A 19 28.15 21.41 -14.00
CA ASN A 19 26.89 21.28 -14.79
C ASN A 19 25.58 21.44 -14.01
N TRP A 20 25.24 22.71 -13.73
CA TRP A 20 23.97 23.27 -13.19
C TRP A 20 23.89 23.56 -11.68
N SER A 21 24.96 24.23 -11.22
CA SER A 21 24.98 25.42 -10.35
C SER A 21 24.19 25.40 -9.03
N CYS A 22 24.83 24.91 -7.97
CA CYS A 22 24.43 25.25 -6.60
C CYS A 22 25.13 26.54 -6.12
N ARG A 23 24.36 27.46 -5.52
CA ARG A 23 24.88 28.62 -4.75
C ARG A 23 24.17 28.64 -3.40
N TRP A 24 24.73 27.97 -2.40
CA TRP A 24 24.22 28.01 -1.02
C TRP A 24 25.35 28.43 -0.07
N PRO A 25 25.06 29.21 0.99
CA PRO A 25 25.95 29.32 2.13
C PRO A 25 25.98 27.96 2.84
N VAL A 26 27.15 27.34 2.90
CA VAL A 26 27.37 26.09 3.64
C VAL A 26 27.12 26.37 5.14
N PRO A 27 26.36 25.54 5.88
CA PRO A 27 26.15 25.74 7.31
C PRO A 27 27.50 25.69 8.04
N ASP A 28 27.82 26.72 8.83
CA ASP A 28 29.17 26.85 9.37
C ASP A 28 29.55 25.73 10.35
N HIS A 29 28.61 25.07 11.06
CA HIS A 29 28.96 24.04 12.05
C HIS A 29 27.88 22.93 12.18
N GLY A 30 28.31 21.67 12.38
CA GLY A 30 27.53 20.56 12.96
C GLY A 30 26.41 19.90 12.13
N LEU A 31 25.88 20.58 11.11
CA LEU A 31 24.73 20.10 10.31
C LEU A 31 25.13 19.31 9.04
N TRP A 32 26.40 18.96 8.91
CA TRP A 32 26.95 18.28 7.74
C TRP A 32 26.35 16.89 7.46
N PRO A 33 26.19 16.00 8.45
CA PRO A 33 25.54 14.70 8.23
C PRO A 33 24.09 14.86 7.73
N VAL A 34 23.31 15.73 8.39
CA VAL A 34 21.92 16.03 8.00
C VAL A 34 21.84 16.62 6.59
N PHE A 35 22.80 17.46 6.21
CA PHE A 35 22.88 18.02 4.87
C PHE A 35 23.22 16.97 3.80
N LEU A 36 24.16 16.06 4.08
CA LEU A 36 24.50 14.98 3.16
C LEU A 36 23.34 13.98 3.00
N ASP A 37 22.63 13.67 4.08
CA ASP A 37 21.43 12.85 4.05
C ASP A 37 20.29 13.53 3.27
N ALA A 38 20.11 14.84 3.44
CA ALA A 38 19.18 15.62 2.66
C ALA A 38 19.53 15.58 1.16
N LEU A 39 20.80 15.84 0.79
CA LEU A 39 21.26 15.75 -0.60
C LEU A 39 21.06 14.34 -1.18
N ASN A 40 21.34 13.29 -0.42
CA ASN A 40 21.09 11.92 -0.84
C ASN A 40 19.59 11.67 -1.09
N SER A 41 18.72 12.22 -0.24
CA SER A 41 17.26 12.15 -0.39
C SER A 41 16.81 12.85 -1.69
N PHE A 42 17.36 14.03 -2.01
CA PHE A 42 17.06 14.73 -3.27
C PHE A 42 17.69 14.09 -4.50
N SER A 43 18.79 13.32 -4.35
CA SER A 43 19.36 12.58 -5.48
C SER A 43 18.40 11.48 -5.99
N GLY A 44 17.49 11.01 -5.13
CA GLY A 44 16.37 10.14 -5.52
C GLY A 44 15.30 10.87 -6.34
N LEU A 45 15.24 12.20 -6.25
CA LEU A 45 14.33 13.06 -7.02
C LEU A 45 14.95 13.58 -8.34
N ARG A 46 15.87 12.82 -8.93
CA ARG A 46 16.42 13.16 -10.25
C ARG A 46 15.39 12.76 -11.31
N ILE A 47 14.56 13.74 -11.66
CA ILE A 47 13.77 13.75 -12.88
C ILE A 47 14.26 14.98 -13.62
N ASP A 48 14.91 14.80 -14.76
CA ASP A 48 14.98 15.87 -15.74
C ASP A 48 13.61 15.92 -16.45
N ASP A 49 13.11 17.11 -16.83
CA ASP A 49 11.74 17.26 -17.36
C ASP A 49 11.47 16.40 -18.62
N GLU A 50 12.53 16.01 -19.35
CA GLU A 50 12.47 15.07 -20.49
C GLU A 50 12.24 13.61 -20.04
N ASP A 51 12.61 13.23 -18.81
CA ASP A 51 12.50 11.86 -18.27
C ASP A 51 11.10 11.52 -17.74
N VAL A 52 10.23 12.50 -17.50
CA VAL A 52 8.89 12.29 -16.89
C VAL A 52 8.02 11.38 -17.77
N GLN A 53 8.08 11.55 -19.10
CA GLN A 53 7.29 10.75 -20.03
C GLN A 53 7.86 9.34 -20.22
N GLU A 54 9.19 9.16 -20.14
CA GLU A 54 9.81 7.83 -20.20
C GLU A 54 9.53 6.99 -18.95
N GLN A 55 9.12 7.63 -17.84
CA GLN A 55 8.81 6.97 -16.57
C GLN A 55 7.36 6.50 -16.43
N LEU A 56 6.47 6.80 -17.37
CA LEU A 56 5.11 6.29 -17.35
C LEU A 56 5.01 5.05 -18.26
N PRO A 57 4.36 3.95 -17.80
CA PRO A 57 4.11 2.80 -18.66
C PRO A 57 3.18 3.16 -19.81
N ASP A 58 3.21 2.33 -20.87
CA ASP A 58 2.30 2.49 -22.01
C ASP A 58 0.84 2.37 -21.54
N GLU A 59 0.05 3.40 -21.81
CA GLU A 59 -1.37 3.46 -21.44
C GLU A 59 -2.16 2.31 -22.08
N ALA A 60 -1.80 1.87 -23.29
CA ALA A 60 -2.47 0.75 -23.94
C ALA A 60 -2.23 -0.59 -23.23
N GLU A 61 -1.01 -0.80 -22.71
CA GLU A 61 -0.68 -2.00 -21.92
C GLU A 61 -1.43 -1.99 -20.59
N VAL A 62 -1.50 -0.83 -19.93
CA VAL A 62 -2.26 -0.67 -18.68
C VAL A 62 -3.76 -0.87 -18.90
N ASP A 63 -4.32 -0.32 -19.98
CA ASP A 63 -5.73 -0.50 -20.34
C ASP A 63 -6.09 -1.97 -20.52
N GLU A 64 -5.26 -2.73 -21.23
CA GLU A 64 -5.45 -4.15 -21.45
C GLU A 64 -5.32 -4.95 -20.15
N ALA A 65 -4.31 -4.65 -19.32
CA ALA A 65 -4.12 -5.28 -18.03
C ALA A 65 -5.32 -5.02 -17.09
N VAL A 66 -5.80 -3.78 -17.01
CA VAL A 66 -7.00 -3.40 -16.24
C VAL A 66 -8.22 -4.16 -16.75
N ARG A 67 -8.43 -4.19 -18.08
CA ARG A 67 -9.56 -4.89 -18.70
C ARG A 67 -9.53 -6.38 -18.32
N LEU A 68 -8.38 -7.03 -18.45
CA LEU A 68 -8.21 -8.44 -18.18
C LEU A 68 -8.43 -8.77 -16.70
N LEU A 69 -7.85 -7.99 -15.78
CA LEU A 69 -8.01 -8.21 -14.34
C LEU A 69 -9.41 -7.86 -13.83
N SER A 70 -10.10 -6.90 -14.46
CA SER A 70 -11.47 -6.51 -14.07
C SER A 70 -12.50 -7.60 -14.30
N GLN A 71 -12.22 -8.56 -15.20
CA GLN A 71 -13.07 -9.72 -15.43
C GLN A 71 -13.09 -10.66 -14.22
N GLY A 72 -12.06 -10.62 -13.37
CA GLY A 72 -12.02 -11.32 -12.08
C GLY A 72 -11.96 -12.85 -12.17
N GLU A 73 -11.93 -13.40 -13.37
CA GLU A 73 -11.86 -14.83 -13.65
C GLU A 73 -10.39 -15.19 -13.93
N TYR A 74 -9.88 -16.19 -13.21
CA TYR A 74 -8.68 -16.88 -13.65
C TYR A 74 -9.00 -17.63 -14.95
N PRO A 75 -8.02 -17.83 -15.84
CA PRO A 75 -8.23 -18.73 -16.97
C PRO A 75 -8.63 -20.12 -16.46
N ASP A 76 -9.83 -20.57 -16.81
CA ASP A 76 -10.40 -21.85 -16.36
C ASP A 76 -9.68 -23.07 -16.98
N ASP A 77 -9.02 -22.87 -18.13
CA ASP A 77 -8.30 -23.90 -18.85
C ASP A 77 -6.80 -23.82 -18.52
N GLU A 78 -6.31 -24.77 -17.72
CA GLU A 78 -4.88 -24.91 -17.40
C GLU A 78 -4.02 -25.18 -18.66
N ASP A 79 -4.63 -25.67 -19.75
CA ASP A 79 -3.93 -25.94 -21.01
C ASP A 79 -3.85 -24.71 -21.94
N ASP A 80 -4.63 -23.64 -21.68
CA ASP A 80 -4.52 -22.35 -22.39
C ASP A 80 -3.35 -21.52 -21.84
N THR A 81 -2.15 -21.95 -22.21
CA THR A 81 -0.88 -21.31 -21.79
C THR A 81 -0.84 -19.82 -22.17
N ASP A 82 -1.45 -19.43 -23.28
CA ASP A 82 -1.45 -18.04 -23.76
C ASP A 82 -2.39 -17.16 -22.94
N ALA A 83 -3.53 -17.69 -22.46
CA ALA A 83 -4.40 -16.99 -21.53
C ALA A 83 -3.74 -16.81 -20.15
N TRP A 84 -3.08 -17.85 -19.65
CA TRP A 84 -2.31 -17.79 -18.40
C TRP A 84 -1.18 -16.78 -18.43
N GLU A 85 -0.43 -16.75 -19.53
CA GLU A 85 0.66 -15.80 -19.71
C GLU A 85 0.17 -14.36 -19.75
N ARG A 86 -0.91 -14.07 -20.48
CA ARG A 86 -1.53 -12.73 -20.49
C ARG A 86 -2.05 -12.32 -19.11
N TYR A 87 -2.66 -13.24 -18.38
CA TYR A 87 -3.13 -12.99 -17.02
C TYR A 87 -1.98 -12.69 -16.05
N ARG A 88 -0.88 -13.45 -16.15
CA ARG A 88 0.35 -13.23 -15.38
C ARG A 88 0.95 -11.85 -15.68
N GLN A 89 1.09 -11.49 -16.96
CA GLN A 89 1.60 -10.19 -17.38
C GLN A 89 0.73 -9.04 -16.87
N ALA A 90 -0.60 -9.18 -16.91
CA ALA A 90 -1.51 -8.17 -16.36
C ALA A 90 -1.34 -7.98 -14.85
N ARG A 91 -1.11 -9.07 -14.10
CA ARG A 91 -0.81 -9.01 -12.65
C ARG A 91 0.54 -8.35 -12.38
N GLU A 92 1.57 -8.73 -13.14
CA GLU A 92 2.91 -8.12 -13.05
C GLU A 92 2.84 -6.63 -13.32
N CYS A 93 2.13 -6.21 -14.37
CA CYS A 93 1.88 -4.80 -14.67
C CYS A 93 1.25 -4.03 -13.49
N ARG A 94 0.19 -4.59 -12.86
CA ARG A 94 -0.43 -3.99 -11.67
C ARG A 94 0.56 -3.87 -10.51
N ASP A 95 1.26 -4.95 -10.20
CA ASP A 95 2.10 -5.04 -9.01
C ASP A 95 3.36 -4.15 -9.16
N GLU A 96 3.95 -4.11 -10.35
CA GLU A 96 5.06 -3.21 -10.71
C GLU A 96 4.63 -1.75 -10.66
N LEU A 97 3.47 -1.41 -11.22
CA LEU A 97 2.97 -0.04 -11.20
C LEU A 97 2.63 0.44 -9.78
N LEU A 98 2.05 -0.44 -8.95
CA LEU A 98 1.82 -0.14 -7.53
C LEU A 98 3.13 0.11 -6.80
N ALA A 99 4.13 -0.75 -7.00
CA ALA A 99 5.45 -0.62 -6.37
C ALA A 99 6.19 0.64 -6.84
N ASP A 100 6.10 0.99 -8.12
CA ASP A 100 6.70 2.19 -8.68
C ASP A 100 6.00 3.48 -8.21
N TRP A 101 4.66 3.48 -8.14
CA TRP A 101 3.90 4.56 -7.51
C TRP A 101 4.32 4.77 -6.06
N GLN A 102 4.33 3.69 -5.26
CA GLN A 102 4.77 3.73 -3.86
C GLN A 102 6.20 4.26 -3.74
N GLY A 103 7.14 3.71 -4.52
CA GLY A 103 8.54 4.15 -4.49
C GLY A 103 8.72 5.62 -4.90
N THR A 104 7.82 6.17 -5.72
CA THR A 104 7.83 7.60 -6.07
C THR A 104 7.25 8.45 -4.93
N GLN A 105 6.18 8.00 -4.27
CA GLN A 105 5.62 8.61 -3.06
C GLN A 105 6.64 8.63 -1.91
N ASP A 106 7.30 7.50 -1.64
CA ASP A 106 8.32 7.32 -0.61
C ASP A 106 9.48 8.32 -0.77
N ARG A 107 9.92 8.55 -2.01
CA ARG A 107 10.94 9.55 -2.33
C ARG A 107 10.49 10.97 -2.02
N LEU A 108 9.23 11.31 -2.31
CA LEU A 108 8.66 12.61 -1.95
C LEU A 108 8.56 12.80 -0.44
N ILE A 109 8.11 11.79 0.30
CA ILE A 109 8.02 11.83 1.77
C ILE A 109 9.41 12.04 2.36
N THR A 110 10.39 11.26 1.92
CA THR A 110 11.79 11.38 2.39
C THR A 110 12.36 12.78 2.08
N ALA A 111 12.08 13.33 0.90
CA ALA A 111 12.49 14.69 0.56
C ALA A 111 11.76 15.76 1.41
N GLY A 112 10.48 15.53 1.73
CA GLY A 112 9.68 16.36 2.62
C GLY A 112 10.24 16.45 4.04
N GLU A 113 10.66 15.31 4.59
CA GLU A 113 11.36 15.24 5.88
C GLU A 113 12.68 16.03 5.83
N ALA A 114 13.45 15.87 4.76
CA ALA A 114 14.70 16.60 4.55
C ALA A 114 14.48 18.13 4.45
N LEU A 115 13.42 18.57 3.77
CA LEU A 115 13.05 19.99 3.68
C LEU A 115 12.58 20.54 5.02
N THR A 116 11.89 19.74 5.83
CA THR A 116 11.50 20.10 7.20
C THR A 116 12.74 20.28 8.08
N ALA A 117 13.75 19.42 7.94
CA ALA A 117 15.01 19.52 8.67
C ALA A 117 15.92 20.66 8.17
N CYS A 118 15.88 20.95 6.87
CA CYS A 118 16.68 21.97 6.22
C CYS A 118 15.82 22.97 5.40
N PRO A 119 15.05 23.87 6.05
CA PRO A 119 14.11 24.74 5.33
C PRO A 119 14.75 25.69 4.31
N TRP A 120 16.04 26.01 4.49
CA TRP A 120 16.79 26.86 3.56
C TRP A 120 16.99 26.21 2.17
N LEU A 121 16.73 24.91 2.02
CA LEU A 121 16.73 24.19 0.73
C LEU A 121 15.41 24.32 -0.05
N HIS A 122 14.32 24.84 0.55
CA HIS A 122 13.03 24.94 -0.14
C HIS A 122 13.10 25.63 -1.51
N PRO A 123 13.70 26.83 -1.66
CA PRO A 123 13.73 27.52 -2.96
C PRO A 123 14.47 26.74 -4.06
N TRP A 124 15.36 25.82 -3.67
CA TRP A 124 16.08 24.95 -4.61
C TRP A 124 15.26 23.75 -5.07
N ALA A 125 14.59 23.12 -4.10
CA ALA A 125 13.92 21.85 -4.29
C ALA A 125 12.50 22.01 -4.82
N GLU A 126 11.89 23.19 -4.69
CA GLU A 126 10.49 23.47 -5.01
C GLU A 126 10.08 22.94 -6.39
N ALA A 127 10.80 23.31 -7.45
CA ALA A 127 10.48 22.85 -8.81
C ALA A 127 10.51 21.32 -8.93
N ARG A 128 11.49 20.66 -8.30
CA ARG A 128 11.64 19.19 -8.32
C ARG A 128 10.54 18.49 -7.53
N VAL A 129 10.19 19.03 -6.37
CA VAL A 129 9.11 18.52 -5.52
C VAL A 129 7.77 18.66 -6.24
N ILE A 130 7.50 19.80 -6.91
CA ILE A 130 6.29 19.99 -7.71
C ILE A 130 6.23 19.00 -8.87
N ALA A 131 7.33 18.82 -9.61
CA ALA A 131 7.40 17.87 -10.72
C ALA A 131 7.15 16.43 -10.25
N HIS A 132 7.76 16.01 -9.14
CA HIS A 132 7.55 14.68 -8.57
C HIS A 132 6.14 14.50 -8.00
N ALA A 133 5.58 15.51 -7.35
CA ALA A 133 4.20 15.46 -6.86
C ALA A 133 3.22 15.24 -8.02
N LYS A 134 3.46 15.87 -9.17
CA LYS A 134 2.70 15.64 -10.39
C LYS A 134 2.88 14.22 -10.93
N LEU A 135 4.10 13.69 -10.95
CA LEU A 135 4.36 12.32 -11.41
C LEU A 135 3.70 11.28 -10.49
N VAL A 136 3.79 11.45 -9.16
CA VAL A 136 3.12 10.57 -8.19
C VAL A 136 1.62 10.57 -8.42
N GLU A 137 1.03 11.73 -8.67
CA GLU A 137 -0.40 11.83 -8.96
C GLU A 137 -0.75 11.15 -10.30
N GLN A 138 0.05 11.32 -11.35
CA GLN A 138 -0.16 10.63 -12.64
C GLN A 138 -0.11 9.10 -12.48
N LYS A 139 0.91 8.58 -11.78
CA LYS A 139 1.00 7.15 -11.47
C LYS A 139 -0.17 6.68 -10.62
N ARG A 140 -0.58 7.46 -9.61
CA ARG A 140 -1.78 7.16 -8.80
C ARG A 140 -3.02 6.98 -9.67
N GLN A 141 -3.25 7.89 -10.62
CA GLN A 141 -4.39 7.81 -11.54
C GLN A 141 -4.39 6.54 -12.41
N MET A 142 -3.22 5.98 -12.73
CA MET A 142 -3.12 4.70 -13.42
C MET A 142 -3.38 3.52 -12.44
N VAL A 143 -2.77 3.57 -11.25
CA VAL A 143 -2.93 2.56 -10.19
C VAL A 143 -4.39 2.37 -9.77
N ILE A 144 -5.14 3.45 -9.56
CA ILE A 144 -6.54 3.35 -9.08
C ILE A 144 -7.45 2.55 -10.02
N ARG A 145 -7.08 2.45 -11.31
CA ARG A 145 -7.87 1.74 -12.33
C ARG A 145 -7.89 0.23 -12.11
N PHE A 146 -6.90 -0.31 -11.40
CA PHE A 146 -6.84 -1.73 -11.05
C PHE A 146 -7.68 -2.10 -9.83
N TYR A 147 -8.15 -1.12 -9.06
CA TYR A 147 -8.79 -1.37 -7.77
C TYR A 147 -10.25 -0.98 -7.79
N SER A 148 -11.10 -1.92 -7.36
CA SER A 148 -12.52 -1.70 -7.21
C SER A 148 -12.83 -1.16 -5.81
N PRO A 149 -13.46 0.03 -5.68
CA PRO A 149 -13.92 0.53 -4.38
C PRO A 149 -14.80 -0.48 -3.63
N ARG A 150 -15.58 -1.27 -4.37
CA ARG A 150 -16.40 -2.35 -3.81
C ARG A 150 -15.54 -3.45 -3.18
N ALA A 151 -14.50 -3.91 -3.87
CA ALA A 151 -13.61 -4.95 -3.36
C ALA A 151 -12.86 -4.49 -2.10
N LEU A 152 -12.43 -3.22 -2.06
CA LEU A 152 -11.78 -2.64 -0.88
C LEU A 152 -12.72 -2.57 0.34
N ALA A 153 -14.00 -2.26 0.13
CA ALA A 153 -15.01 -2.28 1.19
C ALA A 153 -15.35 -3.70 1.65
N GLU A 154 -15.42 -4.67 0.74
CA GLU A 154 -15.58 -6.09 1.06
C GLU A 154 -14.42 -6.61 1.91
N ALA A 155 -13.18 -6.29 1.52
CA ALA A 155 -11.98 -6.60 2.30
C ALA A 155 -12.03 -6.00 3.70
N ALA A 156 -12.57 -4.79 3.84
CA ALA A 156 -12.71 -4.16 5.16
C ALA A 156 -13.72 -4.85 6.06
N ALA A 157 -14.82 -5.30 5.49
CA ALA A 157 -15.84 -6.02 6.23
C ALA A 157 -15.34 -7.38 6.77
N VAL A 158 -14.32 -7.99 6.14
CA VAL A 158 -13.71 -9.25 6.61
C VAL A 158 -13.18 -9.15 8.05
N ALA A 159 -12.75 -7.96 8.48
CA ALA A 159 -12.31 -7.74 9.86
C ALA A 159 -13.43 -8.02 10.88
N SER A 160 -14.68 -7.73 10.50
CA SER A 160 -15.87 -7.88 11.35
C SER A 160 -16.51 -9.27 11.32
N LEU A 161 -16.05 -10.16 10.42
CA LEU A 161 -16.56 -11.53 10.37
C LEU A 161 -16.16 -12.29 11.64
N ALA A 162 -17.13 -13.03 12.18
CA ALA A 162 -16.91 -13.87 13.35
C ALA A 162 -15.83 -14.93 13.05
N ASP A 163 -15.04 -15.26 14.07
CA ASP A 163 -14.18 -16.44 13.96
C ASP A 163 -15.03 -17.71 13.83
N LEU A 164 -14.46 -18.75 13.20
CA LEU A 164 -15.16 -20.01 13.02
C LEU A 164 -15.52 -20.66 14.37
N GLU A 165 -16.80 -20.60 14.71
CA GLU A 165 -17.41 -21.36 15.80
C GLU A 165 -17.93 -22.70 15.25
N GLY A 166 -17.22 -23.81 15.50
CA GLY A 166 -17.78 -25.14 15.20
C GLY A 166 -16.80 -26.27 14.92
N THR A 167 -17.37 -27.47 14.81
CA THR A 167 -16.70 -28.69 14.35
C THR A 167 -16.60 -28.68 12.83
N ALA A 168 -15.45 -29.08 12.29
CA ALA A 168 -15.27 -29.18 10.84
C ALA A 168 -16.35 -30.08 10.21
N GLY A 169 -16.94 -29.61 9.10
CA GLY A 169 -18.00 -30.32 8.38
C GLY A 169 -17.52 -31.63 7.77
N ILE A 170 -18.48 -32.41 7.23
CA ILE A 170 -18.24 -33.76 6.69
C ILE A 170 -17.14 -33.78 5.62
N GLY A 171 -17.02 -32.73 4.79
CA GLY A 171 -15.98 -32.62 3.75
C GLY A 171 -14.55 -32.58 4.26
N PHE A 172 -14.31 -32.20 5.52
CA PHE A 172 -12.99 -32.24 6.15
C PHE A 172 -12.71 -33.56 6.89
N GLY A 173 -13.58 -34.57 6.73
CA GLY A 173 -13.46 -35.87 7.40
C GLY A 173 -12.16 -36.61 7.11
N ILE A 174 -11.50 -36.33 5.97
CA ILE A 174 -10.18 -36.88 5.60
C ILE A 174 -9.09 -36.59 6.65
N PHE A 175 -9.24 -35.49 7.41
CA PHE A 175 -8.30 -35.10 8.46
C PHE A 175 -8.63 -35.70 9.83
N GLY A 176 -9.75 -36.40 9.96
CA GLY A 176 -10.16 -37.05 11.21
C GLY A 176 -10.17 -36.06 12.38
N ARG A 177 -9.32 -36.29 13.39
CA ARG A 177 -9.22 -35.43 14.58
C ARG A 177 -8.60 -34.07 14.30
N ASP A 178 -7.83 -33.93 13.23
CA ASP A 178 -7.14 -32.69 12.87
C ASP A 178 -8.02 -31.75 12.04
N ALA A 179 -9.22 -32.19 11.64
CA ALA A 179 -10.13 -31.43 10.80
C ALA A 179 -10.43 -30.01 11.33
N PRO A 180 -10.69 -29.78 12.64
CA PRO A 180 -10.91 -28.42 13.16
C PRO A 180 -9.66 -27.53 13.06
N VAL A 181 -8.46 -28.11 13.19
CA VAL A 181 -7.19 -27.38 13.10
C VAL A 181 -6.92 -26.96 11.66
N VAL A 182 -7.10 -27.87 10.71
CA VAL A 182 -6.96 -27.58 9.28
C VAL A 182 -7.96 -26.54 8.82
N LEU A 183 -9.24 -26.69 9.20
CA LEU A 183 -10.28 -25.72 8.86
C LEU A 183 -9.94 -24.32 9.41
N ARG A 184 -9.40 -24.23 10.64
CA ARG A 184 -8.97 -22.94 11.20
C ARG A 184 -7.82 -22.32 10.40
N ARG A 185 -6.83 -23.10 9.97
CA ARG A 185 -5.71 -22.60 9.15
C ARG A 185 -6.19 -22.08 7.81
N VAL A 186 -7.04 -22.86 7.14
CA VAL A 186 -7.67 -22.50 5.86
C VAL A 186 -8.47 -21.20 6.00
N TRP A 187 -9.27 -21.08 7.06
CA TRP A 187 -9.99 -19.84 7.36
C TRP A 187 -9.06 -18.65 7.59
N GLN A 188 -8.00 -18.82 8.38
CA GLN A 188 -7.06 -17.73 8.65
C GLN A 188 -6.30 -17.32 7.39
N ALA A 189 -5.94 -18.26 6.51
CA ALA A 189 -5.32 -17.97 5.22
C ALA A 189 -6.27 -17.21 4.29
N TRP A 190 -7.54 -17.65 4.21
CA TRP A 190 -8.58 -16.93 3.49
C TRP A 190 -8.78 -15.52 4.04
N ARG A 191 -8.97 -15.39 5.37
CA ARG A 191 -9.23 -14.13 6.06
C ARG A 191 -8.08 -13.14 5.91
N ALA A 192 -6.84 -13.60 6.06
CA ALA A 192 -5.65 -12.78 5.89
C ALA A 192 -5.54 -12.23 4.45
N HIS A 193 -5.73 -13.09 3.44
CA HIS A 193 -5.68 -12.66 2.04
C HIS A 193 -6.84 -11.73 1.69
N ALA A 194 -8.07 -12.07 2.11
CA ALA A 194 -9.27 -11.28 1.83
C ALA A 194 -9.22 -9.89 2.50
N ARG A 195 -8.64 -9.80 3.70
CA ARG A 195 -8.57 -8.55 4.48
C ARG A 195 -7.46 -7.61 4.02
N TRP A 196 -6.27 -8.16 3.72
CA TRP A 196 -5.07 -7.36 3.45
C TRP A 196 -4.67 -7.33 1.97
N GLY A 197 -5.37 -8.10 1.14
CA GLY A 197 -5.34 -7.97 -0.31
C GLY A 197 -6.24 -6.84 -0.81
N ALA A 198 -5.98 -6.37 -2.03
CA ALA A 198 -6.77 -5.32 -2.68
C ALA A 198 -7.66 -5.85 -3.82
N THR A 199 -7.75 -7.17 -3.98
CA THR A 199 -8.53 -7.85 -5.01
C THR A 199 -9.90 -8.28 -4.47
N SER A 200 -10.76 -8.80 -5.34
CA SER A 200 -12.05 -9.39 -4.95
C SER A 200 -11.86 -10.47 -3.87
N VAL A 201 -12.73 -10.48 -2.86
CA VAL A 201 -12.70 -11.47 -1.77
C VAL A 201 -12.84 -12.93 -2.26
N THR A 202 -13.40 -13.14 -3.45
CA THR A 202 -13.44 -14.47 -4.09
C THR A 202 -12.03 -15.02 -4.32
N MET A 203 -11.06 -14.15 -4.63
CA MET A 203 -9.68 -14.54 -4.94
C MET A 203 -8.95 -15.12 -3.73
N ALA A 204 -9.41 -14.81 -2.51
CA ALA A 204 -8.87 -15.38 -1.29
C ALA A 204 -9.12 -16.90 -1.18
N ALA A 205 -10.04 -17.46 -1.98
CA ALA A 205 -10.23 -18.91 -2.10
C ALA A 205 -8.95 -19.63 -2.52
N LEU A 206 -8.08 -19.00 -3.31
CA LEU A 206 -6.80 -19.58 -3.71
C LEU A 206 -5.82 -19.75 -2.54
N SER A 207 -5.76 -18.77 -1.64
CA SER A 207 -4.92 -18.87 -0.43
C SER A 207 -5.43 -19.97 0.51
N ALA A 208 -6.76 -20.08 0.62
CA ALA A 208 -7.41 -21.16 1.36
C ALA A 208 -7.12 -22.54 0.73
N GLY A 209 -7.15 -22.61 -0.61
CA GLY A 209 -6.87 -23.81 -1.40
C GLY A 209 -5.42 -24.25 -1.30
N GLN A 210 -4.47 -23.31 -1.34
CA GLN A 210 -3.06 -23.61 -1.10
C GLN A 210 -2.85 -24.23 0.28
N GLU A 211 -3.42 -23.63 1.33
CA GLU A 211 -3.29 -24.20 2.68
C GLU A 211 -3.96 -25.58 2.79
N LEU A 212 -5.13 -25.78 2.17
CA LEU A 212 -5.73 -27.10 2.11
C LEU A 212 -4.78 -28.11 1.42
N HIS A 213 -4.19 -27.74 0.28
CA HIS A 213 -3.28 -28.58 -0.47
C HIS A 213 -2.03 -28.98 0.33
N GLU A 214 -1.42 -28.02 1.02
CA GLU A 214 -0.27 -28.25 1.91
C GLU A 214 -0.61 -29.24 3.03
N ASN A 215 -1.81 -29.13 3.62
CA ASN A 215 -2.26 -30.05 4.67
C ASN A 215 -2.73 -31.42 4.13
N LEU A 216 -3.25 -31.49 2.90
CA LEU A 216 -3.61 -32.74 2.22
C LEU A 216 -2.37 -33.59 1.91
N GLY A 217 -1.29 -32.96 1.45
CA GLY A 217 -0.05 -33.63 1.06
C GLY A 217 -0.28 -34.73 0.01
N ARG A 218 0.08 -35.98 0.33
CA ARG A 218 -0.07 -37.12 -0.61
C ARG A 218 -1.41 -37.86 -0.49
N ARG A 219 -2.34 -37.41 0.34
CA ARG A 219 -3.64 -38.09 0.54
C ARG A 219 -4.50 -37.95 -0.73
N ARG A 220 -5.01 -39.07 -1.25
CA ARG A 220 -5.83 -39.09 -2.48
C ARG A 220 -7.32 -39.35 -2.24
N LYS A 221 -7.67 -40.11 -1.20
CA LYS A 221 -9.07 -40.49 -0.90
C LYS A 221 -9.76 -39.39 -0.08
N GLY A 222 -10.86 -38.84 -0.57
CA GLY A 222 -11.58 -37.72 0.06
C GLY A 222 -10.99 -36.34 -0.26
N ARG A 223 -10.09 -36.25 -1.25
CA ARG A 223 -9.52 -34.98 -1.69
C ARG A 223 -10.55 -34.10 -2.40
N GLU A 224 -11.26 -34.68 -3.37
CA GLU A 224 -12.31 -34.01 -4.12
C GLU A 224 -13.43 -33.51 -3.20
N GLU A 225 -13.86 -34.35 -2.24
CA GLU A 225 -14.85 -33.96 -1.21
C GLU A 225 -14.38 -32.77 -0.35
N ALA A 226 -13.07 -32.69 -0.04
CA ALA A 226 -12.50 -31.59 0.72
C ALA A 226 -12.37 -30.30 -0.11
N GLU A 227 -12.00 -30.43 -1.39
CA GLU A 227 -11.90 -29.31 -2.34
C GLU A 227 -13.29 -28.73 -2.66
N GLU A 228 -14.31 -29.57 -2.86
CA GLU A 228 -15.70 -29.16 -3.06
C GLU A 228 -16.25 -28.45 -1.81
N ALA A 229 -16.02 -29.02 -0.62
CA ALA A 229 -16.43 -28.40 0.64
C ALA A 229 -15.72 -27.05 0.87
N LEU A 230 -14.44 -26.93 0.49
CA LEU A 230 -13.72 -25.67 0.54
C LEU A 230 -14.31 -24.63 -0.42
N GLY A 231 -14.67 -25.04 -1.64
CA GLY A 231 -15.33 -24.17 -2.63
C GLY A 231 -16.61 -23.57 -2.07
N GLN A 232 -17.48 -24.40 -1.47
CA GLN A 232 -18.71 -23.92 -0.84
C GLN A 232 -18.42 -22.96 0.33
N LEU A 233 -17.50 -23.32 1.23
CA LEU A 233 -17.17 -22.49 2.40
C LEU A 233 -16.60 -21.12 1.99
N THR A 234 -15.66 -21.09 1.05
CA THR A 234 -15.05 -19.83 0.59
C THR A 234 -16.04 -18.94 -0.15
N SER A 235 -17.00 -19.52 -0.88
CA SER A 235 -18.13 -18.78 -1.46
C SER A 235 -19.03 -18.19 -0.37
N ASP A 236 -19.42 -19.00 0.63
CA ASP A 236 -20.28 -18.55 1.73
C ASP A 236 -19.60 -17.42 2.52
N TRP A 237 -18.30 -17.52 2.79
CA TRP A 237 -17.52 -16.47 3.45
C TRP A 237 -17.43 -15.19 2.61
N ALA A 238 -17.26 -15.32 1.29
CA ALA A 238 -17.29 -14.18 0.39
C ALA A 238 -18.66 -13.48 0.39
N ASP A 239 -19.76 -14.24 0.41
CA ASP A 239 -21.11 -13.68 0.51
C ASP A 239 -21.37 -12.99 1.86
N GLN A 240 -20.86 -13.56 2.96
CA GLN A 240 -20.90 -12.91 4.27
C GLN A 240 -20.12 -11.59 4.28
N ALA A 241 -18.92 -11.54 3.70
CA ALA A 241 -18.13 -10.32 3.58
C ALA A 241 -18.86 -9.24 2.76
N ARG A 242 -19.49 -9.63 1.64
CA ARG A 242 -20.31 -8.73 0.80
C ARG A 242 -21.50 -8.15 1.55
N LEU A 243 -22.22 -9.00 2.28
CA LEU A 243 -23.36 -8.57 3.08
C LEU A 243 -22.92 -7.60 4.17
N ALA A 244 -21.86 -7.93 4.91
CA ALA A 244 -21.32 -7.07 5.96
C ALA A 244 -20.84 -5.72 5.40
N ALA A 245 -20.19 -5.69 4.24
CA ALA A 245 -19.77 -4.44 3.58
C ALA A 245 -20.97 -3.56 3.17
N ALA A 246 -22.05 -4.18 2.68
CA ALA A 246 -23.27 -3.47 2.35
C ALA A 246 -23.94 -2.89 3.61
N GLU A 247 -24.01 -3.65 4.70
CA GLU A 247 -24.56 -3.21 5.99
C GLU A 247 -23.76 -2.06 6.62
N GLN A 248 -22.43 -2.13 6.57
CA GLN A 248 -21.54 -1.07 7.05
C GLN A 248 -21.68 0.23 6.24
N SER A 249 -22.05 0.14 4.97
CA SER A 249 -22.23 1.29 4.08
C SER A 249 -23.65 1.85 4.09
N ALA A 250 -24.65 1.03 4.42
CA ALA A 250 -26.06 1.39 4.30
C ALA A 250 -26.45 2.52 5.26
N GLY A 251 -26.78 3.69 4.69
CA GLY A 251 -27.29 4.84 5.44
C GLY A 251 -26.26 5.52 6.36
N ARG A 252 -24.98 5.12 6.30
CA ARG A 252 -23.91 5.74 7.09
C ARG A 252 -23.16 6.81 6.26
N PRO A 253 -22.78 7.93 6.87
CA PRO A 253 -21.98 8.94 6.18
C PRO A 253 -20.57 8.41 5.89
N TRP A 254 -19.97 8.94 4.83
CA TRP A 254 -18.54 8.78 4.57
C TRP A 254 -17.73 9.52 5.64
N ARG A 255 -16.49 9.09 5.85
CA ARG A 255 -15.59 9.62 6.86
C ARG A 255 -14.36 10.23 6.18
N LEU A 256 -13.85 11.31 6.77
CA LEU A 256 -12.58 11.91 6.38
C LEU A 256 -11.51 11.41 7.35
N ILE A 257 -10.67 10.49 6.90
CA ILE A 257 -9.64 9.89 7.74
C ILE A 257 -8.28 10.50 7.39
N GLY A 258 -7.57 11.00 8.39
CA GLY A 258 -6.17 11.36 8.28
C GLY A 258 -5.32 10.11 8.50
N VAL A 259 -4.36 9.85 7.63
CA VAL A 259 -3.41 8.74 7.78
C VAL A 259 -1.98 9.27 7.70
N GLN A 260 -1.10 8.70 8.52
CA GLN A 260 0.34 8.88 8.41
C GLN A 260 0.91 7.72 7.59
N ILE A 261 1.48 8.06 6.44
CA ILE A 261 2.17 7.11 5.58
C ILE A 261 3.56 6.90 6.19
N PRO A 262 3.89 5.68 6.63
CA PRO A 262 5.17 5.39 7.24
C PRO A 262 6.30 5.63 6.23
N SER A 263 7.33 6.35 6.67
CA SER A 263 8.52 6.58 5.86
C SER A 263 9.26 5.25 5.65
N PRO A 264 9.78 4.99 4.43
CA PRO A 264 10.48 3.75 4.14
C PRO A 264 11.72 3.60 5.03
N HIS A 265 11.72 2.58 5.89
CA HIS A 265 12.93 2.25 6.64
C HIS A 265 14.00 1.72 5.67
N ARG A 266 15.00 2.57 5.37
CA ARG A 266 16.23 2.11 4.71
C ARG A 266 17.00 1.24 5.69
N SER A 267 17.08 -0.06 5.41
CA SER A 267 18.03 -0.92 6.12
C SER A 267 19.44 -0.35 5.92
N PRO A 268 20.21 -0.09 7.00
CA PRO A 268 21.56 0.45 6.89
C PRO A 268 22.53 -0.48 6.15
N HIS A 269 22.12 -1.73 5.88
CA HIS A 269 22.92 -2.75 5.18
C HIS A 269 22.50 -2.96 3.72
N GLY A 270 21.71 -2.06 3.12
CA GLY A 270 21.38 -2.11 1.68
C GLY A 270 20.50 -3.29 1.27
N GLY A 271 19.80 -3.93 2.21
CA GLY A 271 18.81 -4.97 1.94
C GLY A 271 17.40 -4.41 1.99
N SER A 272 16.60 -4.69 0.95
CA SER A 272 15.13 -4.57 0.87
C SER A 272 14.49 -3.48 1.73
N THR A 273 13.97 -2.42 1.11
CA THR A 273 12.94 -1.58 1.75
C THR A 273 11.81 -2.50 2.20
N TYR A 274 11.58 -2.61 3.50
CA TYR A 274 10.40 -3.32 4.00
C TYR A 274 9.19 -2.49 3.62
N ASN A 275 8.27 -3.09 2.86
CA ASN A 275 6.98 -2.47 2.65
C ASN A 275 6.21 -2.55 3.98
N SER A 276 6.11 -1.42 4.66
CA SER A 276 5.37 -1.32 5.92
C SER A 276 3.86 -1.36 5.69
N LEU A 277 3.37 -1.08 4.47
CA LEU A 277 1.95 -1.07 4.15
C LEU A 277 1.54 -2.38 3.46
N THR A 278 0.36 -2.86 3.82
CA THR A 278 -0.31 -3.94 3.09
C THR A 278 -0.78 -3.44 1.73
N VAL A 279 -1.01 -4.37 0.79
CA VAL A 279 -1.53 -4.03 -0.55
C VAL A 279 -2.90 -3.34 -0.44
N TRP A 280 -3.74 -3.77 0.50
CA TRP A 280 -5.02 -3.11 0.79
C TRP A 280 -4.84 -1.66 1.24
N GLU A 281 -3.93 -1.39 2.19
CA GLU A 281 -3.66 -0.03 2.68
C GLU A 281 -3.18 0.90 1.55
N LEU A 282 -2.24 0.41 0.72
CA LEU A 282 -1.75 1.14 -0.45
C LEU A 282 -2.88 1.44 -1.45
N ALA A 283 -3.72 0.45 -1.75
CA ALA A 283 -4.85 0.63 -2.66
C ALA A 283 -5.89 1.61 -2.09
N VAL A 284 -6.16 1.57 -0.78
CA VAL A 284 -7.07 2.51 -0.11
C VAL A 284 -6.53 3.94 -0.17
N VAL A 285 -5.23 4.14 0.11
CA VAL A 285 -4.58 5.45 -0.05
C VAL A 285 -4.67 5.89 -1.51
N ALA A 286 -4.32 5.03 -2.47
CA ALA A 286 -4.38 5.36 -3.89
C ALA A 286 -5.80 5.79 -4.31
N VAL A 287 -6.83 5.03 -3.96
CA VAL A 287 -8.21 5.24 -4.43
C VAL A 287 -8.89 6.42 -3.74
N TYR A 288 -8.73 6.57 -2.42
CA TYR A 288 -9.53 7.51 -1.62
C TYR A 288 -8.80 8.79 -1.20
N GLN A 289 -7.53 8.98 -1.61
CA GLN A 289 -6.80 10.22 -1.35
C GLN A 289 -7.50 11.43 -1.95
N VAL A 290 -7.82 12.41 -1.10
CA VAL A 290 -8.38 13.71 -1.47
C VAL A 290 -7.43 14.88 -1.20
N ALA A 291 -6.48 14.70 -0.28
CA ALA A 291 -5.41 15.66 0.01
C ALA A 291 -4.17 14.90 0.51
N VAL A 292 -3.00 15.50 0.32
CA VAL A 292 -1.73 14.94 0.78
C VAL A 292 -0.78 16.07 1.15
N ASP A 293 -0.05 15.87 2.25
CA ASP A 293 1.06 16.70 2.69
C ASP A 293 2.33 15.85 2.66
N TRP A 294 3.08 15.99 1.56
CA TRP A 294 4.34 15.27 1.34
C TRP A 294 5.42 15.64 2.37
N TYR A 295 5.35 16.83 2.97
CA TYR A 295 6.35 17.26 3.96
C TYR A 295 6.23 16.51 5.27
N ARG A 296 5.01 16.12 5.62
CA ARG A 296 4.68 15.42 6.86
C ARG A 296 4.44 13.93 6.66
N GLY A 297 4.42 13.47 5.40
CA GLY A 297 4.07 12.09 5.08
C GLY A 297 2.64 11.75 5.45
N THR A 298 1.71 12.71 5.36
CA THR A 298 0.31 12.50 5.77
C THR A 298 -0.64 12.66 4.60
N ALA A 299 -1.72 11.87 4.56
CA ALA A 299 -2.77 11.98 3.57
C ALA A 299 -4.16 12.06 4.23
N ALA A 300 -5.08 12.77 3.59
CA ALA A 300 -6.49 12.79 3.93
C ALA A 300 -7.25 11.89 2.94
N LEU A 301 -8.00 10.94 3.47
CA LEU A 301 -8.76 9.95 2.71
C LEU A 301 -10.25 10.17 2.94
N TRP A 302 -11.02 10.29 1.87
CA TRP A 302 -12.48 10.33 1.96
C TRP A 302 -13.04 8.94 1.68
N VAL A 303 -13.41 8.21 2.73
CA VAL A 303 -13.68 6.76 2.67
C VAL A 303 -15.10 6.39 3.12
N PRO A 304 -15.65 5.27 2.61
CA PRO A 304 -16.81 4.62 3.21
C PRO A 304 -16.60 4.29 4.68
N HIS A 305 -17.70 4.23 5.43
CA HIS A 305 -17.67 4.06 6.88
C HIS A 305 -16.89 2.82 7.34
N GLY A 306 -17.12 1.65 6.72
CA GLY A 306 -16.43 0.41 7.08
C GLY A 306 -14.92 0.43 6.83
N ILE A 307 -14.48 1.09 5.74
CA ILE A 307 -13.04 1.31 5.47
C ILE A 307 -12.46 2.22 6.55
N GLY A 308 -13.18 3.28 6.94
CA GLY A 308 -12.76 4.16 8.02
C GLY A 308 -12.65 3.45 9.38
N GLU A 309 -13.60 2.56 9.71
CA GLU A 309 -13.51 1.72 10.92
C GLU A 309 -12.29 0.81 10.91
N GLN A 310 -11.96 0.16 9.79
CA GLN A 310 -10.76 -0.67 9.68
C GLN A 310 -9.48 0.16 9.79
N LEU A 311 -9.40 1.32 9.14
CA LEU A 311 -8.21 2.18 9.20
C LEU A 311 -7.93 2.65 10.63
N LEU A 312 -8.98 2.93 11.41
CA LEU A 312 -8.89 3.35 12.81
C LEU A 312 -8.67 2.19 13.79
N ALA A 313 -8.73 0.94 13.33
CA ALA A 313 -8.45 -0.20 14.16
C ALA A 313 -6.93 -0.29 14.46
N PRO A 314 -6.53 -0.71 15.68
CA PRO A 314 -5.12 -0.74 16.10
C PRO A 314 -4.26 -1.80 15.39
N GLU A 315 -4.86 -2.57 14.48
CA GLU A 315 -4.22 -3.67 13.76
C GLU A 315 -3.60 -3.22 12.42
N GLY A 316 -3.83 -1.97 12.01
CA GLY A 316 -3.24 -1.38 10.81
C GLY A 316 -1.80 -0.95 10.98
N SER A 317 -1.11 -0.72 9.86
CA SER A 317 0.30 -0.30 9.80
C SER A 317 0.47 1.22 9.81
N MET A 318 -0.64 1.97 9.65
CA MET A 318 -0.68 3.43 9.63
C MET A 318 -1.26 3.98 10.94
N GLU A 319 -0.68 5.07 11.45
CA GLU A 319 -1.39 5.91 12.40
C GLU A 319 -2.53 6.62 11.67
N SER A 320 -3.73 6.58 12.25
CA SER A 320 -4.94 7.12 11.63
C SER A 320 -5.81 7.86 12.65
N VAL A 321 -6.53 8.87 12.17
CA VAL A 321 -7.45 9.68 12.98
C VAL A 321 -8.68 10.06 12.15
N ASP A 322 -9.82 10.25 12.80
CA ASP A 322 -10.96 10.89 12.14
C ASP A 322 -10.73 12.42 12.14
N LEU A 323 -10.74 13.04 10.96
CA LEU A 323 -10.50 14.48 10.83
C LEU A 323 -11.77 15.32 11.06
N LEU A 324 -12.95 14.68 11.17
CA LEU A 324 -14.24 15.35 11.35
C LEU A 324 -14.83 15.07 12.76
N GLU A 325 -14.04 15.27 13.82
CA GLU A 325 -14.50 15.06 15.20
C GLU A 325 -15.43 16.18 15.71
N GLY A 326 -15.35 17.40 15.14
CA GLY A 326 -16.14 18.56 15.55
C GLY A 326 -17.24 18.95 14.55
N PRO A 327 -18.36 19.55 15.02
CA PRO A 327 -19.43 20.04 14.15
C PRO A 327 -19.01 21.21 13.25
N GLU A 328 -17.91 21.90 13.57
CA GLU A 328 -17.38 23.05 12.80
C GLU A 328 -16.44 22.63 11.66
N ASP A 329 -15.96 21.38 11.65
CA ASP A 329 -14.92 20.91 10.73
C ASP A 329 -15.42 20.68 9.31
N TRP A 330 -16.73 20.48 9.14
CA TRP A 330 -17.38 20.18 7.85
C TRP A 330 -17.22 21.30 6.80
N ALA A 331 -16.95 22.53 7.23
CA ALA A 331 -16.76 23.67 6.34
C ALA A 331 -15.29 23.85 5.90
N ALA A 332 -14.34 23.17 6.55
CA ALA A 332 -12.92 23.31 6.26
C ALA A 332 -12.51 22.39 5.09
N PRO A 333 -11.63 22.84 4.18
CA PRO A 333 -11.03 21.96 3.19
C PRO A 333 -10.23 20.82 3.85
N ALA A 334 -10.25 19.62 3.27
CA ALA A 334 -9.52 18.47 3.78
C ALA A 334 -8.02 18.74 4.01
N SER A 335 -7.39 19.55 3.13
CA SER A 335 -5.99 19.97 3.29
C SER A 335 -5.75 20.85 4.53
N ALA A 336 -6.72 21.67 4.92
CA ALA A 336 -6.63 22.51 6.12
C ALA A 336 -6.76 21.67 7.40
N LEU A 337 -7.71 20.71 7.42
CA LEU A 337 -7.87 19.76 8.51
C LEU A 337 -6.63 18.87 8.66
N LEU A 338 -6.09 18.38 7.54
CA LEU A 338 -4.86 17.59 7.51
C LEU A 338 -3.66 18.38 8.04
N ALA A 339 -3.53 19.65 7.67
CA ALA A 339 -2.46 20.53 8.15
C ALA A 339 -2.58 20.83 9.66
N ALA A 340 -3.80 20.87 10.20
CA ALA A 340 -4.05 21.10 11.62
C ALA A 340 -3.76 19.86 12.50
N TRP A 341 -3.82 18.66 11.92
CA TRP A 341 -3.47 17.43 12.62
C TRP A 341 -1.95 17.36 12.86
N GLU A 342 -1.54 17.03 14.08
CA GLU A 342 -0.16 16.67 14.41
C GLU A 342 -0.07 15.17 14.68
N PRO A 343 0.37 14.34 13.71
CA PRO A 343 0.59 12.93 13.97
C PRO A 343 1.68 12.77 15.04
N ARG A 344 1.57 11.73 15.88
CA ARG A 344 2.60 11.47 16.89
C ARG A 344 3.90 11.14 16.17
N ARG A 345 4.86 12.08 16.18
CA ARG A 345 6.23 11.75 15.76
C ARG A 345 6.74 10.68 16.70
N GLY A 346 6.89 9.46 16.21
CA GLY A 346 7.25 8.30 17.02
C GLY A 346 8.40 8.62 17.96
N GLU A 347 8.10 8.62 19.27
CA GLU A 347 9.09 8.22 20.25
C GLU A 347 9.36 6.74 19.94
N SER A 348 10.58 6.43 19.52
CA SER A 348 11.01 5.04 19.40
C SER A 348 10.74 4.35 20.74
N PRO A 349 10.07 3.18 20.77
CA PRO A 349 10.00 2.41 22.01
C PRO A 349 11.44 2.03 22.39
N GLU A 350 11.84 2.41 23.61
CA GLU A 350 13.12 2.05 24.24
C GLU A 350 13.34 0.54 24.34
#